data_AF-A0A3D2IG28-F1
#
_entry.id   AF-A0A3D2IG28-F1
#
_cell.length_a   1.000
_cell.length_b   1.000
_cell.length_c   1.000
_cell.angle_alpha   90.00
_cell.angle_beta   90.00
_cell.angle_gamma   90.00
#
_symmetry.space_group_name_H-M   'P 1'
#
loop_
_entity.id
_entity.type
_entity.pdbx_description
1 polymer ?
#
loop_
_entity_poly.entity_id
_entity_poly.type
_entity_poly.pdbx_seq_one_letter_code
_entity_poly.pdbx_strand_id
1 'polypeptide(L)' 'MKATISTNKGDINLELFPEKTPKTVANFVNLSQRGYYNNLQFHRVIDNFMIQGGCPNGDGRGGPGYTFEDEF' A
#
# COMPACT_ATOMS: atom_id res chain seq x y z
N MET A 1 7.00 -13.26 -3.43
CA MET A 1 7.86 -12.13 -2.99
C MET A 1 7.33 -11.65 -1.63
N LYS A 2 8.15 -11.05 -0.74
CA LYS A 2 7.68 -10.64 0.60
C LYS A 2 7.93 -9.14 0.84
N ALA A 3 7.05 -8.51 1.61
CA ALA A 3 7.21 -7.15 2.10
C ALA A 3 6.78 -7.06 3.57
N THR A 4 7.42 -6.19 4.34
CA THR A 4 7.05 -5.92 5.74
C THR A 4 6.69 -4.46 5.87
N ILE A 5 5.50 -4.16 6.40
CA ILE A 5 5.09 -2.81 6.75
C ILE A 5 5.30 -2.65 8.25
N SER A 6 6.31 -1.90 8.65
CA SER A 6 6.53 -1.56 10.05
C SER A 6 5.64 -0.39 10.47
N THR A 7 4.82 -0.61 11.49
CA THR A 7 3.91 0.40 12.04
C THR A 7 4.17 0.62 13.52
N ASN A 8 3.62 1.69 14.08
CA ASN A 8 3.65 1.93 15.53
C ASN A 8 2.83 0.90 16.35
N LYS A 9 2.03 0.06 15.69
CA LYS A 9 1.24 -1.02 16.31
C LYS A 9 1.82 -2.42 16.02
N GLY A 10 3.01 -2.48 15.43
CA GLY A 10 3.69 -3.73 15.08
C GLY A 10 3.89 -3.90 13.58
N ASP A 11 4.53 -5.02 13.22
CA ASP A 11 4.87 -5.34 11.85
C ASP A 11 3.76 -6.13 11.15
N ILE A 12 3.46 -5.76 9.91
CA ILE A 12 2.54 -6.49 9.03
C ILE A 12 3.36 -7.13 7.92
N ASN A 13 3.41 -8.46 7.91
CA ASN A 13 4.13 -9.23 6.89
C ASN A 13 3.19 -9.59 5.75
N LEU A 14 3.55 -9.20 4.53
CA LEU A 14 2.79 -9.41 3.30
C LEU A 14 3.52 -10.38 2.37
N GLU A 15 2.74 -11.25 1.76
CA GLU A 15 3.17 -12.03 0.59
C GLU A 15 2.60 -11.38 -0.67
N LEU A 16 3.48 -11.13 -1.64
CA LEU A 16 3.17 -10.49 -2.91
C LEU A 16 3.22 -11.53 -4.03
N PHE A 17 2.26 -11.43 -4.95
CA PHE A 17 2.02 -12.36 -6.06
C PHE A 17 2.32 -11.72 -7.43
N PRO A 18 3.59 -11.43 -7.76
CA PRO A 18 3.95 -10.76 -9.02
C PRO A 18 3.59 -11.57 -10.27
N GLU A 19 3.43 -12.88 -10.16
CA GLU A 19 2.99 -13.74 -11.27
C GLU A 19 1.51 -13.54 -11.63
N LYS A 20 0.69 -13.08 -10.68
CA LYS A 20 -0.73 -12.80 -10.89
C LYS A 20 -0.97 -11.33 -11.21
N THR A 21 -0.33 -10.44 -10.46
CA THR A 21 -0.53 -8.98 -10.56
C THR A 21 0.81 -8.24 -10.73
N PRO A 22 1.49 -8.44 -11.88
CA PRO A 22 2.83 -7.92 -12.09
C PRO A 22 2.90 -6.39 -12.03
N LYS A 23 1.96 -5.66 -12.64
CA LYS A 23 1.96 -4.18 -12.62
C LYS A 23 1.70 -3.66 -11.22
N THR A 24 0.75 -4.26 -10.51
CA THR A 24 0.36 -3.85 -9.14
C THR A 24 1.52 -4.06 -8.16
N VAL A 25 2.15 -5.23 -8.19
CA VAL A 25 3.30 -5.54 -7.33
C VAL A 25 4.49 -4.65 -7.67
N ALA A 26 4.80 -4.45 -8.96
CA ALA A 26 5.89 -3.56 -9.36
C ALA A 26 5.66 -2.12 -8.88
N ASN A 27 4.43 -1.62 -9.00
CA ASN A 27 4.06 -0.29 -8.52
C ASN A 27 4.24 -0.15 -7.00
N PHE A 28 3.71 -1.11 -6.22
CA PHE A 28 3.83 -1.12 -4.77
C PHE A 28 5.30 -1.16 -4.31
N VAL A 29 6.11 -2.02 -4.92
CA VAL A 29 7.54 -2.14 -4.60
C VAL A 29 8.29 -0.85 -4.95
N ASN A 30 8.01 -0.26 -6.11
CA ASN A 30 8.67 0.98 -6.54
C ASN A 30 8.40 2.14 -5.58
N LEU A 31 7.13 2.35 -5.19
CA LEU A 31 6.74 3.36 -4.22
C LEU A 31 7.36 3.11 -2.84
N SER A 32 7.40 1.84 -2.41
CA SER A 32 8.02 1.44 -1.15
C SER A 32 9.52 1.74 -1.12
N GLN A 33 10.25 1.38 -2.17
CA GLN A 33 11.70 1.63 -2.26
C GLN A 33 12.05 3.13 -2.31
N ARG A 34 11.14 3.96 -2.81
CA ARG A 34 11.27 5.43 -2.79
C ARG A 34 10.88 6.05 -1.44
N GLY A 35 10.47 5.25 -0.47
CA GLY A 35 10.01 5.72 0.84
C GLY A 35 8.69 6.48 0.80
N TYR A 36 7.89 6.32 -0.27
CA TYR A 36 6.62 7.03 -0.44
C TYR A 36 5.61 6.76 0.69
N TYR A 37 5.61 5.53 1.21
CA TYR A 37 4.71 5.12 2.29
C TYR A 37 5.20 5.50 3.70
N ASN A 38 6.39 6.08 3.83
CA ASN A 38 6.95 6.42 5.13
C ASN A 38 6.14 7.53 5.80
N ASN A 39 5.85 7.35 7.09
CA ASN A 39 5.06 8.28 7.91
C ASN A 39 3.61 8.50 7.43
N LEU A 40 3.08 7.63 6.56
CA LEU A 40 1.67 7.67 6.20
C LEU A 40 0.80 6.98 7.25
N GLN A 41 -0.43 7.47 7.38
CA GLN A 41 -1.40 6.95 8.33
C GLN A 41 -2.43 6.06 7.62
N PHE A 42 -2.98 5.10 8.37
CA PHE A 42 -4.21 4.42 7.99
C PHE A 42 -5.39 5.35 8.33
N HIS A 43 -5.85 6.10 7.33
CA HIS A 43 -6.86 7.13 7.51
C HIS A 43 -8.29 6.56 7.61
N ARG A 44 -8.48 5.30 7.24
CA ARG A 44 -9.78 4.63 7.32
C ARG A 44 -9.63 3.24 7.92
N VAL A 45 -10.33 3.02 9.02
CA VAL A 45 -10.37 1.75 9.77
C VAL A 45 -11.84 1.42 10.01
N ILE A 46 -12.30 0.30 9.49
CA ILE A 46 -13.66 -0.19 9.68
C ILE A 46 -13.57 -1.56 10.32
N ASP A 47 -14.13 -1.68 11.52
CA ASP A 47 -14.13 -2.91 12.30
C ASP A 47 -14.77 -4.06 11.51
N ASN A 48 -14.11 -5.22 11.55
CA ASN A 48 -14.49 -6.45 10.84
C ASN A 48 -14.63 -6.30 9.32
N PHE A 49 -14.00 -5.29 8.71
CA PHE A 49 -14.01 -5.12 7.26
C PHE A 49 -12.60 -4.89 6.71
N MET A 50 -12.04 -3.70 6.90
CA MET A 50 -10.73 -3.37 6.32
C MET A 50 -10.09 -2.13 6.95
N ILE A 51 -8.79 -2.01 6.68
CA ILE A 51 -8.00 -0.80 6.88
C ILE A 51 -7.50 -0.28 5.53
N GLN A 52 -7.51 1.03 5.34
CA GLN A 52 -7.06 1.69 4.12
C GLN A 52 -6.03 2.78 4.48
N GLY A 53 -4.91 2.75 3.75
CA GLY A 53 -3.76 3.65 3.90
C GLY A 53 -3.21 4.06 2.54
N GLY A 54 -1.95 4.50 2.51
CA GLY A 54 -1.25 4.84 1.26
C GLY A 54 -1.63 6.19 0.63
N CYS A 55 -2.40 7.02 1.34
CA CYS A 55 -2.76 8.37 0.92
C CYS A 55 -1.81 9.40 1.57
N PRO A 56 -1.02 10.17 0.79
CA PRO A 56 -0.09 11.18 1.33
C PRO A 56 -0.76 12.23 2.20
N ASN A 57 -1.96 12.66 1.81
CA ASN A 57 -2.70 13.72 2.49
C ASN A 57 -3.54 13.20 3.67
N GLY A 58 -3.63 11.87 3.86
CA GLY A 58 -4.48 11.26 4.88
C GLY A 58 -5.99 11.49 4.73
N ASP A 59 -6.46 12.07 3.63
CA ASP A 59 -7.87 12.39 3.38
C ASP A 59 -8.61 11.35 2.51
N GLY A 60 -7.88 10.34 2.02
CA GLY A 60 -8.39 9.28 1.14
C GLY A 60 -8.57 9.68 -0.32
N ARG A 61 -8.14 10.89 -0.72
CA ARG A 61 -8.23 11.38 -2.11
C ARG A 61 -6.87 11.48 -2.81
N GLY A 62 -5.79 11.41 -2.04
CA GLY A 62 -4.42 11.43 -2.55
C GLY A 62 -3.97 10.08 -3.13
N GLY A 63 -3.01 10.15 -4.05
CA GLY A 63 -2.36 9.00 -4.66
C GLY A 63 -1.02 9.40 -5.29
N PRO A 64 -0.34 8.48 -6.01
CA PRO A 64 0.99 8.73 -6.57
C PRO A 64 1.00 9.67 -7.79
N GLY A 65 -0.16 10.25 -8.15
CA GLY A 65 -0.30 11.20 -9.25
C GLY A 65 -0.63 10.56 -10.61
N TYR A 66 -0.85 9.25 -10.64
CA TYR A 66 -1.25 8.52 -11.85
C TYR A 66 -2.20 7.38 -11.49
N THR A 67 -2.91 6.88 -12.51
CA THR A 67 -3.75 5.69 -12.45
C THR A 67 -3.20 4.64 -13.42
N PHE A 68 -3.48 3.37 -13.15
CA PHE A 68 -3.13 2.25 -14.02
C PHE A 68 -4.29 1.25 -14.04
N GLU A 69 -4.27 0.32 -14.99
CA GLU A 69 -5.32 -0.67 -15.21
C GLU A 69 -5.36 -1.74 -14.10
N ASP A 70 -6.56 -2.26 -13.84
CA ASP A 70 -6.77 -3.36 -12.89
C ASP A 70 -6.21 -4.70 -13.43
N GLU A 71 -5.77 -5.56 -12.51
CA GLU A 71 -5.31 -6.93 -12.78
C GLU A 71 -6.15 -7.91 -11.94
N PHE A 72 -6.68 -8.96 -12.57
CA PHE A 72 -7.62 -9.93 -11.97
C PHE A 72 -7.05 -11.35 -11.92
#